data_AF-A0A015V3R3-F1
#
_entry.id   AF-A0A015V3R3-F1
#
_cell.length_a   1.000
_cell.length_b   1.000
_cell.length_c   1.000
_cell.angle_alpha   90.00
_cell.angle_beta   90.00
_cell.angle_gamma   90.00
#
_symmetry.space_group_name_H-M   'P 1'
#
loop_
_entity.id
_entity.type
_entity.pdbx_description
1 polymer ?
#
loop_
_entity_poly.entity_id
_entity_poly.type
_entity_poly.pdbx_seq_one_letter_code
_entity_poly.pdbx_strand_id
1 'polypeptide(L)'
;TIAVREQSGVELVKQLTGREAKLVVDPTLLLSKADWEPYMKPLAKISTQYILIYQLFPSQTVIDVALKIGKEKNLPVYNICKRAYGMKKIVGINNILDAGPSEFLWLIANATCMVTNSFHGTAFSVNFATPFCCVLNRKRKNNGRMISFLDKVDMSNRILYEDSIAELNVMTACSEVTNNHLRLLVNNSIDYLKSIIENKEQKC
;
A
#
# COMPACT_ATOMS: atom_id res chain seq x y z
N THR A 1 13.44 5.32 24.59
CA THR A 1 12.16 5.54 23.91
C THR A 1 11.88 4.40 22.95
N ILE A 2 10.62 3.98 22.80
CA ILE A 2 10.21 2.90 21.89
C ILE A 2 9.17 3.47 20.92
N ALA A 3 9.41 3.32 19.63
CA ALA A 3 8.47 3.69 18.56
C ALA A 3 7.99 2.42 17.86
N VAL A 4 6.70 2.34 17.55
CA VAL A 4 6.07 1.20 16.89
C VAL A 4 5.16 1.67 15.77
N ARG A 5 4.92 0.79 14.79
CA ARG A 5 4.17 1.13 13.56
C ARG A 5 2.71 0.69 13.58
N GLU A 6 2.32 -0.01 14.64
CA GLU A 6 1.01 -0.67 14.76
C GLU A 6 0.47 -0.46 16.16
N GLN A 7 -0.85 -0.25 16.28
CA GLN A 7 -1.51 -0.01 17.56
C GLN A 7 -1.37 -1.20 18.52
N SER A 8 -1.50 -2.43 17.99
CA SER A 8 -1.24 -3.67 18.72
C SER A 8 0.18 -3.72 19.31
N GLY A 9 1.16 -3.13 18.63
CA GLY A 9 2.52 -3.01 19.15
C GLY A 9 2.62 -2.05 20.34
N VAL A 10 1.82 -0.97 20.36
CA VAL A 10 1.76 -0.04 21.50
C VAL A 10 1.24 -0.76 22.73
N GLU A 11 0.12 -1.46 22.56
CA GLU A 11 -0.53 -2.24 23.62
C GLU A 11 0.41 -3.32 24.16
N LEU A 12 1.09 -4.05 23.27
CA LEU A 12 2.02 -5.10 23.66
C LEU A 12 3.21 -4.56 24.47
N VAL A 13 3.80 -3.43 24.05
CA VAL A 13 4.91 -2.80 24.81
C VAL A 13 4.43 -2.40 26.20
N LYS A 14 3.23 -1.82 26.31
CA LYS A 14 2.66 -1.43 27.61
C LYS A 14 2.41 -2.65 28.49
N GLN A 15 1.81 -3.70 27.95
CA GLN A 15 1.50 -4.94 28.67
C GLN A 15 2.75 -5.67 29.17
N LEU A 16 3.78 -5.79 28.33
CA LEU A 16 4.97 -6.57 28.66
C LEU A 16 6.00 -5.81 29.51
N THR A 17 6.02 -4.47 29.42
CA THR A 17 7.11 -3.67 30.01
C THR A 17 6.64 -2.52 30.89
N GLY A 18 5.35 -2.19 30.90
CA GLY A 18 4.80 -1.02 31.58
C GLY A 18 5.12 0.32 30.89
N ARG A 19 5.96 0.32 29.85
CA ARG A 19 6.42 1.53 29.16
C ARG A 19 5.43 2.01 28.10
N GLU A 20 5.39 3.31 27.88
CA GLU A 20 4.69 3.91 26.75
C GLU A 20 5.52 3.79 25.47
N ALA A 21 4.88 3.33 24.39
CA ALA A 21 5.44 3.36 23.05
C ALA A 21 4.69 4.38 22.20
N LYS A 22 5.40 5.12 21.34
CA LYS A 22 4.76 6.04 20.40
C LYS A 22 4.41 5.29 19.12
N LEU A 23 3.17 5.45 18.68
CA LEU A 23 2.76 5.05 17.35
C LEU A 23 3.29 6.05 16.32
N VAL A 24 4.03 5.56 15.33
CA VAL A 24 4.57 6.32 14.18
C VAL A 24 4.16 5.65 12.87
N VAL A 25 4.25 6.37 11.75
CA VAL A 25 4.02 5.79 10.43
C VAL A 25 5.09 4.75 10.06
N ASP A 26 4.79 3.92 9.06
CA ASP A 26 5.80 3.07 8.45
C ASP A 26 6.91 3.93 7.79
N PRO A 27 8.20 3.56 7.91
CA PRO A 27 9.31 4.34 7.34
C PRO A 27 9.18 4.63 5.84
N THR A 28 8.52 3.75 5.08
CA THR A 28 8.28 3.97 3.65
C THR A 28 7.42 5.19 3.34
N LEU A 29 6.62 5.63 4.32
CA LEU A 29 5.74 6.79 4.25
C LEU A 29 6.41 8.10 4.70
N LEU A 30 7.60 8.05 5.31
CA LEU A 30 8.33 9.25 5.72
C LEU A 30 8.84 10.07 4.53
N LEU A 31 9.04 9.39 3.40
CA LEU A 31 9.45 9.99 2.13
C LEU A 31 8.22 10.23 1.25
N SER A 32 8.10 11.43 0.69
CA SER A 32 7.05 11.79 -0.26
C SER A 32 7.26 11.12 -1.62
N LYS A 33 6.28 11.21 -2.52
CA LYS A 33 6.44 10.78 -3.92
C LYS A 33 7.67 11.42 -4.58
N ALA A 34 7.88 12.72 -4.37
CA ALA A 34 9.00 13.46 -4.93
C ALA A 34 10.35 12.97 -4.39
N ASP A 35 10.41 12.60 -3.11
CA ASP A 35 11.63 12.03 -2.51
C ASP A 35 11.95 10.64 -3.07
N TRP A 36 10.92 9.86 -3.43
CA TRP A 36 11.07 8.53 -4.02
C TRP A 36 11.40 8.55 -5.51
N GLU A 37 10.99 9.59 -6.24
CA GLU A 37 11.09 9.69 -7.70
C GLU A 37 12.49 9.42 -8.27
N PRO A 38 13.60 9.92 -7.68
CA PRO A 38 14.96 9.63 -8.16
C PRO A 38 15.36 8.14 -8.09
N TYR A 39 14.67 7.35 -7.28
CA TYR A 39 14.93 5.92 -7.08
C TYR A 39 13.99 5.02 -7.88
N MET A 40 13.00 5.60 -8.56
CA MET A 40 12.07 4.88 -9.41
C MET A 40 12.74 4.52 -10.74
N LYS A 41 12.55 3.27 -11.19
CA LYS A 41 13.09 2.81 -12.47
C LYS A 41 11.97 2.33 -13.41
N PRO A 42 11.85 2.89 -14.62
CA PRO A 42 10.85 2.44 -15.57
C PRO A 42 11.14 1.03 -16.08
N LEU A 43 10.06 0.29 -16.34
CA LEU A 43 10.12 -0.98 -17.06
C LEU A 43 9.75 -0.79 -18.53
N ALA A 44 10.51 -1.44 -19.41
CA ALA A 44 10.19 -1.46 -20.83
C ALA A 44 8.89 -2.22 -21.10
N LYS A 45 8.19 -1.87 -22.18
CA LYS A 45 6.98 -2.57 -22.68
C LYS A 45 5.78 -2.54 -21.71
N ILE A 46 5.74 -1.55 -20.82
CA ILE A 46 4.55 -1.26 -20.01
C ILE A 46 3.72 -0.19 -20.72
N SER A 47 2.41 -0.39 -20.80
CA SER A 47 1.44 0.59 -21.31
C SER A 47 1.50 1.89 -20.50
N THR A 48 1.15 3.03 -21.10
CA THR A 48 1.08 4.31 -20.38
C THR A 48 -0.08 4.37 -19.38
N GLN A 49 -1.14 3.60 -19.63
CA GLN A 49 -2.28 3.42 -18.72
C GLN A 49 -2.52 1.94 -18.49
N TYR A 50 -2.73 1.55 -17.25
CA TYR A 50 -2.85 0.15 -16.85
C TYR A 50 -3.42 -0.04 -15.45
N ILE A 51 -3.94 -1.25 -15.21
CA ILE A 51 -4.30 -1.73 -13.88
C ILE A 51 -3.15 -2.56 -13.34
N LEU A 52 -2.74 -2.29 -12.10
CA LEU A 52 -1.63 -2.98 -11.45
C LEU A 52 -2.12 -3.90 -10.34
N ILE A 53 -1.58 -5.11 -10.30
CA ILE A 53 -1.79 -6.07 -9.23
C ILE A 53 -0.49 -6.28 -8.46
N TYR A 54 -0.60 -6.23 -7.14
CA TYR A 54 0.41 -6.78 -6.24
C TYR A 54 -0.26 -7.48 -5.06
N GLN A 55 0.15 -8.72 -4.80
CA GLN A 55 -0.45 -9.54 -3.77
C GLN A 55 0.60 -9.97 -2.75
N LEU A 56 0.27 -9.81 -1.46
CA LEU A 56 1.05 -10.44 -0.40
C LEU A 56 0.74 -11.94 -0.31
N PHE A 57 -0.54 -12.28 -0.50
CA PHE A 57 -1.06 -13.64 -0.52
C PHE A 57 -1.95 -13.82 -1.75
N PRO A 58 -1.94 -14.99 -2.41
CA PRO A 58 -2.84 -15.26 -3.51
C PRO A 58 -4.31 -15.03 -3.13
N SER A 59 -5.06 -14.40 -4.03
CA SER A 59 -6.49 -14.12 -3.94
C SER A 59 -7.08 -14.08 -5.34
N GLN A 60 -8.05 -14.96 -5.62
CA GLN A 60 -8.77 -14.94 -6.89
C GLN A 60 -9.60 -13.66 -7.01
N THR A 61 -10.15 -13.15 -5.90
CA THR A 61 -10.89 -11.90 -5.89
C THR A 61 -10.05 -10.71 -6.36
N VAL A 62 -8.79 -10.59 -5.93
CA VAL A 62 -7.88 -9.53 -6.43
C VAL A 62 -7.76 -9.58 -7.94
N ILE A 63 -7.63 -10.79 -8.50
CA ILE A 63 -7.52 -11.01 -9.94
C ILE A 63 -8.83 -10.61 -10.64
N ASP A 64 -9.98 -11.07 -10.15
CA ASP A 64 -11.28 -10.82 -10.75
C ASP A 64 -11.63 -9.33 -10.74
N VAL A 65 -11.34 -8.64 -9.63
CA VAL A 65 -11.52 -7.19 -9.49
C VAL A 65 -10.65 -6.44 -10.51
N ALA A 66 -9.37 -6.78 -10.63
CA ALA A 66 -8.47 -6.13 -11.56
C ALA A 66 -8.87 -6.36 -13.03
N LEU A 67 -9.28 -7.58 -13.38
CA LEU A 67 -9.78 -7.91 -14.72
C LEU A 67 -11.09 -7.17 -15.03
N LYS A 68 -12.02 -7.06 -14.06
CA LYS A 68 -13.24 -6.28 -14.23
C LYS A 68 -12.94 -4.81 -14.50
N ILE A 69 -12.08 -4.19 -13.69
CA ILE A 69 -11.66 -2.80 -13.88
C ILE A 69 -10.97 -2.62 -15.24
N GLY A 70 -10.04 -3.51 -15.60
CA GLY A 70 -9.33 -3.48 -16.88
C GLY A 70 -10.27 -3.58 -18.07
N LYS A 71 -11.27 -4.48 -18.01
CA LYS A 71 -12.30 -4.61 -19.05
C LYS A 71 -13.15 -3.35 -19.17
N GLU A 72 -13.66 -2.80 -18.06
CA GLU A 72 -14.53 -1.62 -18.07
C GLU A 72 -13.80 -0.36 -18.56
N LYS A 73 -12.50 -0.23 -18.26
CA LYS A 73 -11.68 0.92 -18.70
C LYS A 73 -10.95 0.68 -20.02
N ASN A 74 -11.05 -0.51 -20.60
CA ASN A 74 -10.28 -0.94 -21.77
C ASN A 74 -8.75 -0.77 -21.56
N LEU A 75 -8.24 -1.22 -20.41
CA LEU A 75 -6.84 -1.13 -20.02
C LEU A 75 -6.20 -2.50 -19.80
N PRO A 76 -4.91 -2.67 -20.13
CA PRO A 76 -4.17 -3.88 -19.81
C PRO A 76 -3.98 -4.04 -18.30
N VAL A 77 -3.98 -5.29 -17.85
CA VAL A 77 -3.72 -5.65 -16.45
C VAL A 77 -2.33 -6.24 -16.33
N TYR A 78 -1.52 -5.69 -15.41
CA TYR A 78 -0.20 -6.18 -15.07
C TYR A 78 -0.15 -6.70 -13.64
N ASN A 79 0.59 -7.78 -13.41
CA ASN A 79 0.74 -8.40 -12.09
C ASN A 79 2.21 -8.56 -11.72
N ILE A 80 2.63 -7.90 -10.63
CA ILE A 80 3.98 -8.02 -10.09
C ILE A 80 4.10 -9.36 -9.34
N CYS A 81 4.90 -10.27 -9.88
CA CYS A 81 5.02 -11.62 -9.38
C CYS A 81 6.10 -11.73 -8.30
N LYS A 82 5.70 -12.02 -7.07
CA LYS A 82 6.65 -12.21 -5.94
C LYS A 82 7.58 -13.42 -6.12
N ARG A 83 7.14 -14.42 -6.89
CA ARG A 83 7.91 -15.64 -7.19
C ARG A 83 7.78 -15.92 -8.69
N ALA A 84 8.90 -15.83 -9.41
CA ALA A 84 8.92 -16.08 -10.85
C ALA A 84 8.63 -17.56 -11.20
N TYR A 85 8.92 -18.49 -10.27
CA TYR A 85 8.75 -19.92 -10.48
C TYR A 85 7.36 -20.42 -10.04
N GLY A 86 6.64 -21.10 -10.93
CA GLY A 86 5.38 -21.79 -10.62
C GLY A 86 4.08 -20.98 -10.78
N MET A 87 4.15 -19.77 -11.36
CA MET A 87 2.96 -18.96 -11.65
C MET A 87 2.19 -19.51 -12.85
N LYS A 88 0.90 -19.85 -12.64
CA LYS A 88 0.01 -20.19 -13.76
C LYS A 88 -0.23 -18.93 -14.61
N LYS A 89 -0.13 -19.08 -15.93
CA LYS A 89 -0.52 -18.02 -16.86
C LYS A 89 -2.03 -17.80 -16.74
N ILE A 90 -2.44 -16.61 -16.32
CA ILE A 90 -3.85 -16.22 -16.24
C ILE A 90 -4.17 -15.43 -17.52
N VAL A 91 -5.22 -15.84 -18.24
CA VAL A 91 -5.66 -15.14 -19.45
C VAL A 91 -6.04 -13.70 -19.10
N GLY A 92 -5.60 -12.75 -19.92
CA GLY A 92 -5.89 -11.32 -19.70
C GLY A 92 -4.93 -10.61 -18.72
N ILE A 93 -3.90 -11.29 -18.21
CA ILE A 93 -2.92 -10.70 -17.29
C ILE A 93 -1.51 -10.82 -17.85
N ASN A 94 -0.80 -9.69 -17.83
CA ASN A 94 0.62 -9.60 -18.15
C ASN A 94 1.43 -9.72 -16.85
N ASN A 95 2.12 -10.84 -16.67
CA ASN A 95 2.96 -11.06 -15.50
C ASN A 95 4.31 -10.36 -15.63
N ILE A 96 4.68 -9.57 -14.61
CA ILE A 96 5.99 -8.93 -14.47
C ILE A 96 6.81 -9.77 -13.49
N LEU A 97 7.92 -10.35 -13.96
CA LEU A 97 8.72 -11.32 -13.20
C LEU A 97 10.03 -10.73 -12.65
N ASP A 98 10.44 -9.57 -13.16
CA ASP A 98 11.76 -8.96 -13.02
C ASP A 98 11.71 -7.57 -12.36
N ALA A 99 10.60 -7.22 -11.71
CA ALA A 99 10.49 -5.97 -10.96
C ALA A 99 11.24 -6.06 -9.62
N GLY A 100 12.28 -5.23 -9.46
CA GLY A 100 12.90 -4.96 -8.17
C GLY A 100 12.18 -3.84 -7.41
N PRO A 101 12.74 -3.38 -6.27
CA PRO A 101 12.17 -2.28 -5.50
C PRO A 101 11.96 -0.98 -6.32
N SER A 102 12.93 -0.60 -7.16
CA SER A 102 12.83 0.60 -8.00
C SER A 102 11.71 0.52 -9.03
N GLU A 103 11.56 -0.63 -9.70
CA GLU A 103 10.49 -0.88 -10.65
C GLU A 103 9.13 -0.99 -9.94
N PHE A 104 9.09 -1.56 -8.74
CA PHE A 104 7.88 -1.65 -7.92
C PHE A 104 7.33 -0.25 -7.58
N LEU A 105 8.19 0.67 -7.15
CA LEU A 105 7.80 2.06 -6.88
C LEU A 105 7.28 2.76 -8.14
N TRP A 106 8.01 2.64 -9.25
CA TRP A 106 7.63 3.24 -10.52
C TRP A 106 6.28 2.72 -11.02
N LEU A 107 6.06 1.41 -10.96
CA LEU A 107 4.82 0.78 -11.40
C LEU A 107 3.62 1.27 -10.59
N ILE A 108 3.74 1.42 -9.27
CA ILE A 108 2.64 1.93 -8.43
C ILE A 108 2.41 3.42 -8.71
N ALA A 109 3.47 4.22 -8.80
CA ALA A 109 3.37 5.67 -8.99
C ALA A 109 2.71 6.11 -10.31
N ASN A 110 2.69 5.21 -11.31
CA ASN A 110 2.18 5.45 -12.66
C ASN A 110 0.95 4.60 -13.02
N ALA A 111 0.47 3.73 -12.12
CA ALA A 111 -0.71 2.92 -12.40
C ALA A 111 -1.98 3.78 -12.49
N THR A 112 -2.89 3.43 -13.39
CA THR A 112 -4.23 4.06 -13.43
C THR A 112 -5.05 3.62 -12.23
N CYS A 113 -4.90 2.37 -11.80
CA CYS A 113 -5.44 1.88 -10.53
C CYS A 113 -4.64 0.66 -10.05
N MET A 114 -4.42 0.60 -8.74
CA MET A 114 -3.81 -0.52 -8.05
C MET A 114 -4.88 -1.42 -7.42
N VAL A 115 -4.78 -2.74 -7.58
CA VAL A 115 -5.59 -3.71 -6.85
C VAL A 115 -4.66 -4.60 -6.01
N THR A 116 -4.83 -4.57 -4.69
CA THR A 116 -3.86 -5.19 -3.79
C THR A 116 -4.48 -5.72 -2.50
N ASN A 117 -3.82 -6.69 -1.88
CA ASN A 117 -4.08 -7.15 -0.51
C ASN A 117 -2.81 -7.05 0.36
N SER A 118 -1.89 -6.18 -0.04
CA SER A 118 -0.58 -6.00 0.58
C SER A 118 -0.49 -4.63 1.22
N PHE A 119 -0.01 -4.57 2.47
CA PHE A 119 0.21 -3.31 3.16
C PHE A 119 1.05 -2.32 2.35
N HIS A 120 2.16 -2.76 1.74
CA HIS A 120 3.01 -1.84 0.96
C HIS A 120 2.37 -1.42 -0.36
N GLY A 121 1.56 -2.30 -0.99
CA GLY A 121 0.79 -1.89 -2.17
C GLY A 121 -0.18 -0.75 -1.82
N THR A 122 -0.88 -0.89 -0.69
CA THR A 122 -1.77 0.14 -0.15
C THR A 122 -1.02 1.40 0.28
N ALA A 123 0.04 1.27 1.07
CA ALA A 123 0.81 2.38 1.62
C ALA A 123 1.42 3.25 0.53
N PHE A 124 2.06 2.65 -0.49
CA PHE A 124 2.60 3.41 -1.61
C PHE A 124 1.51 4.00 -2.51
N SER A 125 0.35 3.35 -2.67
CA SER A 125 -0.76 3.94 -3.43
C SER A 125 -1.28 5.20 -2.76
N VAL A 126 -1.47 5.17 -1.43
CA VAL A 126 -1.83 6.37 -0.65
C VAL A 126 -0.74 7.43 -0.76
N ASN A 127 0.53 7.06 -0.58
CA ASN A 127 1.65 8.01 -0.62
C ASN A 127 1.78 8.70 -1.98
N PHE A 128 1.68 7.94 -3.06
CA PHE A 128 1.86 8.43 -4.43
C PHE A 128 0.59 9.01 -5.06
N ALA A 129 -0.50 9.06 -4.30
CA ALA A 129 -1.82 9.48 -4.77
C ALA A 129 -2.31 8.63 -5.97
N THR A 130 -1.93 7.36 -6.03
CA THR A 130 -2.38 6.40 -7.04
C THR A 130 -3.76 5.86 -6.64
N PRO A 131 -4.80 5.93 -7.49
CA PRO A 131 -6.07 5.26 -7.23
C PRO A 131 -5.90 3.78 -6.91
N PHE A 132 -6.68 3.25 -5.96
CA PHE A 132 -6.51 1.86 -5.54
C PHE A 132 -7.76 1.22 -4.93
N CYS A 133 -7.79 -0.11 -4.99
CA CYS A 133 -8.71 -0.99 -4.29
C CYS A 133 -7.92 -1.96 -3.40
N CYS A 134 -8.18 -1.89 -2.09
CA CYS A 134 -7.59 -2.77 -1.07
C CYS A 134 -8.53 -3.95 -0.81
N VAL A 135 -8.22 -5.12 -1.38
CA VAL A 135 -9.05 -6.32 -1.29
C VAL A 135 -8.66 -7.14 -0.06
N LEU A 136 -9.58 -7.32 0.89
CA LEU A 136 -9.32 -7.99 2.16
C LEU A 136 -10.21 -9.20 2.38
N ASN A 137 -9.63 -10.27 2.92
CA ASN A 137 -10.38 -11.43 3.38
C ASN A 137 -10.63 -11.32 4.88
N ARG A 138 -11.88 -11.22 5.34
CA ARG A 138 -12.22 -11.03 6.77
C ARG A 138 -11.59 -12.06 7.72
N LYS A 139 -11.33 -13.28 7.24
CA LYS A 139 -10.74 -14.37 8.03
C LYS A 139 -9.24 -14.20 8.26
N ARG A 140 -8.57 -13.27 7.56
CA ARG A 140 -7.12 -13.07 7.64
C ARG A 140 -6.74 -12.12 8.78
N LYS A 141 -5.89 -12.62 9.69
CA LYS A 141 -5.41 -11.87 10.87
C LYS A 141 -4.52 -10.66 10.52
N ASN A 142 -3.84 -10.68 9.38
CA ASN A 142 -2.89 -9.62 8.99
C ASN A 142 -3.56 -8.39 8.34
N ASN A 143 -4.89 -8.36 8.24
CA ASN A 143 -5.62 -7.21 7.68
C ASN A 143 -5.51 -5.95 8.56
N GLY A 144 -5.31 -6.13 9.87
CA GLY A 144 -5.37 -5.04 10.86
C GLY A 144 -4.49 -3.84 10.51
N ARG A 145 -3.32 -4.09 9.91
CA ARG A 145 -2.42 -3.03 9.44
C ARG A 145 -3.02 -2.15 8.36
N MET A 146 -3.63 -2.77 7.35
CA MET A 146 -4.24 -2.05 6.23
C MET A 146 -5.51 -1.34 6.69
N ILE A 147 -6.35 -2.00 7.49
CA ILE A 147 -7.57 -1.41 8.04
C ILE A 147 -7.23 -0.19 8.90
N SER A 148 -6.34 -0.35 9.89
CA SER A 148 -5.96 0.76 10.79
C SER A 148 -5.26 1.90 10.04
N PHE A 149 -4.47 1.58 9.01
CA PHE A 149 -3.82 2.62 8.21
C PHE A 149 -4.83 3.41 7.38
N LEU A 150 -5.72 2.72 6.65
CA LEU A 150 -6.73 3.34 5.80
C LEU A 150 -7.74 4.16 6.61
N ASP A 151 -8.09 3.70 7.81
CA ASP A 151 -8.91 4.46 8.75
C ASP A 151 -8.26 5.79 9.15
N LYS A 152 -6.97 5.77 9.53
CA LYS A 152 -6.22 6.98 9.93
C LYS A 152 -6.01 8.00 8.81
N VAL A 153 -6.08 7.58 7.55
CA VAL A 153 -5.94 8.47 6.40
C VAL A 153 -7.28 8.79 5.72
N ASP A 154 -8.40 8.40 6.34
CA ASP A 154 -9.77 8.62 5.86
C ASP A 154 -10.03 7.99 4.47
N MET A 155 -9.61 6.73 4.31
CA MET A 155 -9.72 5.96 3.06
C MET A 155 -10.27 4.54 3.29
N SER A 156 -11.03 4.34 4.36
CA SER A 156 -11.69 3.05 4.64
C SER A 156 -12.63 2.61 3.50
N ASN A 157 -13.17 3.56 2.72
CA ASN A 157 -13.97 3.30 1.53
C ASN A 157 -13.19 2.65 0.37
N ARG A 158 -11.87 2.56 0.44
CA ARG A 158 -11.02 1.85 -0.53
C ARG A 158 -10.94 0.35 -0.26
N ILE A 159 -11.49 -0.10 0.87
CA ILE A 159 -11.52 -1.52 1.25
C ILE A 159 -12.67 -2.22 0.55
N LEU A 160 -12.36 -3.28 -0.17
CA LEU A 160 -13.34 -4.25 -0.68
C LEU A 160 -13.12 -5.58 0.04
N TYR A 161 -14.16 -6.12 0.68
CA TYR A 161 -14.04 -7.45 1.27
C TYR A 161 -14.33 -8.54 0.23
N GLU A 162 -13.61 -9.66 0.31
CA GLU A 162 -13.73 -10.77 -0.65
C GLU A 162 -15.13 -11.41 -0.69
N ASP A 163 -15.91 -11.27 0.39
CA ASP A 163 -17.30 -11.71 0.49
C ASP A 163 -18.33 -10.67 0.01
N SER A 164 -17.88 -9.48 -0.37
CA SER A 164 -18.72 -8.33 -0.78
C SER A 164 -18.39 -7.85 -2.21
N ILE A 165 -17.89 -8.71 -3.09
CA ILE A 165 -17.46 -8.33 -4.45
C ILE A 165 -18.59 -7.69 -5.27
N ALA A 166 -19.84 -8.08 -5.03
CA ALA A 166 -21.01 -7.51 -5.69
C ALA A 166 -21.16 -6.00 -5.44
N GLU A 167 -20.58 -5.47 -4.36
CA GLU A 167 -20.59 -4.05 -3.99
C GLU A 167 -19.50 -3.24 -4.71
N LEU A 168 -18.64 -3.88 -5.52
CA LEU A 168 -17.57 -3.20 -6.24
C LEU A 168 -18.14 -2.15 -7.22
N ASN A 169 -17.87 -0.89 -6.90
CA ASN A 169 -18.03 0.24 -7.79
C ASN A 169 -16.65 0.62 -8.38
N VAL A 170 -16.46 0.37 -9.68
CA VAL A 170 -15.19 0.64 -10.39
C VAL A 170 -14.84 2.12 -10.45
N MET A 171 -15.85 3.00 -10.54
CA MET A 171 -15.63 4.44 -10.51
C MET A 171 -15.07 4.88 -9.16
N THR A 172 -15.64 4.38 -8.07
CA THR A 172 -15.10 4.64 -6.73
C THR A 172 -13.73 4.02 -6.57
N ALA A 173 -13.51 2.77 -6.97
CA ALA A 173 -12.21 2.08 -6.82
C ALA A 173 -11.05 2.79 -7.56
N CYS A 174 -11.35 3.47 -8.66
CA CYS A 174 -10.35 4.17 -9.48
C CYS A 174 -10.44 5.70 -9.37
N SER A 175 -11.13 6.24 -8.36
CA SER A 175 -11.20 7.69 -8.17
C SER A 175 -9.90 8.24 -7.60
N GLU A 176 -9.65 9.52 -7.85
CA GLU A 176 -8.47 10.22 -7.38
C GLU A 176 -8.29 10.10 -5.86
N VAL A 177 -7.03 10.12 -5.43
CA VAL A 177 -6.64 9.96 -4.04
C VAL A 177 -5.84 11.19 -3.62
N THR A 178 -6.16 11.77 -2.47
CA THR A 178 -5.40 12.88 -1.89
C THR A 178 -4.66 12.40 -0.63
N ASN A 179 -3.39 12.74 -0.48
CA ASN A 179 -2.58 12.27 0.65
C ASN A 179 -2.49 13.25 1.84
N ASN A 180 -3.47 14.15 1.99
CA ASN A 180 -3.44 15.23 3.01
C ASN A 180 -3.38 14.68 4.45
N HIS A 181 -4.24 13.72 4.80
CA HIS A 181 -4.21 13.09 6.13
C HIS A 181 -2.90 12.33 6.37
N LEU A 182 -2.33 11.71 5.33
CA LEU A 182 -1.01 11.07 5.42
C LEU A 182 0.06 12.09 5.81
N ARG A 183 0.09 13.28 5.20
CA ARG A 183 1.09 14.32 5.52
C ARG A 183 1.06 14.72 7.00
N LEU A 184 -0.12 14.82 7.60
CA LEU A 184 -0.27 15.10 9.03
C LEU A 184 0.36 13.99 9.89
N LEU A 185 0.09 12.72 9.57
CA LEU A 185 0.68 11.58 10.28
C LEU A 185 2.20 11.50 10.11
N VAL A 186 2.71 11.86 8.93
CA VAL A 186 4.15 11.91 8.63
C VAL A 186 4.81 13.01 9.45
N ASN A 187 4.27 14.22 9.46
CA ASN A 187 4.79 15.35 10.25
C ASN A 187 4.88 14.99 11.74
N ASN A 188 3.79 14.45 12.31
CA ASN A 188 3.77 13.99 13.71
C ASN A 188 4.84 12.92 14.01
N SER A 189 5.14 12.05 13.03
CA SER A 189 6.16 11.02 13.17
C SER A 189 7.57 11.61 13.07
N ILE A 190 7.79 12.55 12.14
CA ILE A 190 9.07 13.26 11.97
C ILE A 190 9.39 14.08 13.22
N ASP A 191 8.45 14.86 13.73
CA ASP A 191 8.65 15.69 14.92
C ASP A 191 9.04 14.83 16.13
N TYR A 192 8.37 13.69 16.28
CA TYR A 192 8.72 12.73 17.32
C TYR A 192 10.13 12.16 17.13
N LEU A 193 10.50 11.75 15.91
CA LEU A 193 11.82 11.21 15.63
C LEU A 193 12.93 12.25 15.86
N LYS A 194 12.73 13.50 15.42
CA LYS A 194 13.66 14.62 15.69
C LYS A 194 13.83 14.87 17.18
N SER A 195 12.72 14.90 17.93
CA SER A 195 12.78 15.10 19.38
C SER A 195 13.63 14.04 20.10
N ILE A 196 13.70 12.81 19.58
CA ILE A 196 14.53 11.74 20.17
C ILE A 196 16.00 11.89 19.83
N ILE A 197 16.30 12.36 18.61
CA ILE A 197 17.67 12.56 18.15
C ILE A 197 18.29 13.76 18.87
N GLU A 198 17.59 14.90 18.88
CA GLU A 198 18.07 16.14 19.49
C GLU A 198 18.22 16.04 21.01
N ASN A 199 17.29 15.37 21.71
CA ASN A 199 17.39 15.17 23.17
C ASN A 199 18.54 14.22 23.59
N LYS A 200 19.17 13.49 22.66
CA LYS A 200 20.37 12.70 22.96
C LYS A 200 21.65 13.52 22.92
N GLU A 201 21.71 14.58 22.12
CA GLU A 201 22.90 15.43 21.99
C GLU A 201 23.12 16.33 23.22
N GLN A 202 22.08 16.60 24.01
CA GLN A 202 22.16 17.38 25.26
C GLN A 202 22.54 16.54 26.50
N LYS A 203 22.77 15.23 26.35
CA LYS A 203 23.06 14.31 27.47
C LYS A 203 24.46 13.67 27.43
N CYS A 204 25.41 14.28 26.72
CA CYS A 204 26.82 13.91 26.76
C CYS A 204 27.63 14.90 27.60
#